data_AF-A0A258GCN5-F1
#
_entry.id   AF-A0A258GCN5-F1
#
_cell.length_a   1.000
_cell.length_b   1.000
_cell.length_c   1.000
_cell.angle_alpha   90.00
_cell.angle_beta   90.00
_cell.angle_gamma   90.00
#
_symmetry.space_group_name_H-M   'P 1'
#
loop_
_entity.id
_entity.type
_entity.pdbx_description
1 polymer ?
#
loop_
_entity_poly.entity_id
_entity_poly.type
_entity_poly.pdbx_seq_one_letter_code
_entity_poly.pdbx_strand_id
1 'polypeptide(L)'
;MQEGSVTAVGIDIGTTSVKAVVAHIDEATGTPTIIGVGQAPMSGMRKGVVVNLHGPSQAIDDALGEAERMSGHQVEAATISVNGSHILTSRADGMVAVGSSDHAITVDDLHRIEEVATMGKVPANREILDVIPHAYTLDGQGNIKDPIGMTGTRLEIDAHVVSALTPYLVNVQKAAENVKVEAKSVVPSVIAAARAVINESQRENGVAVIDFGGTTTGVAVYEEGDLQYAGVIPVGSVNITNDLAIGLKTDPEVAEKVKREHASAIVRPDDKDLKIEHDGTKYSFSTQEIDEIVEARLEEIFESIHGELKKAGRAGKLPSGVVLVGGGSQLPNLVDYAKQQLGLAARVAKPTGYGGVAESVENPAFAAAIGLLLTDADRGSHIGGHSSNKGSLSVKQAQGAVSKFLARFKA
;
A
#
# COMPACT_ATOMS: atom_id res chain seq x y z
N MET A 1 -4.96 32.02 10.55
CA MET A 1 -5.82 31.33 9.56
C MET A 1 -5.35 31.81 8.20
N GLN A 2 -4.59 31.00 7.47
CA GLN A 2 -4.35 31.28 6.06
C GLN A 2 -5.58 30.77 5.31
N GLU A 3 -6.41 31.71 4.85
CA GLU A 3 -7.49 31.40 3.91
C GLU A 3 -6.83 30.98 2.58
N GLY A 4 -7.07 29.74 2.15
CA GLY A 4 -6.62 29.22 0.85
C GLY A 4 -5.68 28.00 0.88
N SER A 5 -5.51 27.31 2.00
CA SER A 5 -4.62 26.15 2.05
C SER A 5 -5.40 24.83 1.97
N VAL A 6 -5.19 24.07 0.90
CA VAL A 6 -5.78 22.73 0.71
C VAL A 6 -5.13 21.75 1.67
N THR A 7 -5.93 20.97 2.40
CA THR A 7 -5.42 19.92 3.30
C THR A 7 -5.43 18.57 2.60
N ALA A 8 -4.32 17.84 2.71
CA ALA A 8 -4.21 16.45 2.29
C ALA A 8 -4.05 15.54 3.52
N VAL A 9 -4.77 14.41 3.51
CA VAL A 9 -4.78 13.48 4.65
C VAL A 9 -4.56 12.04 4.18
N GLY A 10 -3.61 11.36 4.81
CA GLY A 10 -3.32 9.94 4.60
C GLY A 10 -3.50 9.14 5.88
N ILE A 11 -4.22 8.01 5.82
CA ILE A 11 -4.42 7.10 6.96
C ILE A 11 -4.00 5.67 6.57
N ASP A 12 -2.83 5.24 7.05
CA ASP A 12 -2.35 3.87 6.91
C ASP A 12 -2.94 2.99 8.02
N ILE A 13 -3.88 2.13 7.64
CA ILE A 13 -4.60 1.19 8.51
C ILE A 13 -3.83 -0.14 8.53
N GLY A 14 -2.70 -0.14 9.23
CA GLY A 14 -1.83 -1.32 9.38
C GLY A 14 -2.35 -2.30 10.44
N THR A 15 -1.97 -3.58 10.33
CA THR A 15 -2.43 -4.62 11.28
C THR A 15 -1.92 -4.45 12.71
N THR A 16 -0.77 -3.81 12.90
CA THR A 16 -0.17 -3.57 14.23
C THR A 16 -0.36 -2.15 14.74
N SER A 17 -0.59 -1.19 13.84
CA SER A 17 -0.81 0.21 14.19
C SER A 17 -1.50 0.96 13.06
N VAL A 18 -2.31 1.97 13.39
CA VAL A 18 -2.75 3.01 12.45
C VAL A 18 -1.77 4.18 12.48
N LYS A 19 -1.48 4.78 11.32
CA LYS A 19 -0.73 6.04 11.21
C LYS A 19 -1.52 7.04 10.39
N ALA A 20 -1.79 8.21 10.97
CA ALA A 20 -2.45 9.32 10.31
C ALA A 20 -1.44 10.46 10.09
N VAL A 21 -1.49 11.06 8.91
CA VAL A 21 -0.67 12.23 8.56
C VAL A 21 -1.56 13.28 7.90
N VAL A 22 -1.35 14.54 8.29
CA VAL A 22 -2.07 15.71 7.79
C VAL A 22 -1.04 16.71 7.28
N ALA A 23 -1.25 17.20 6.06
CA ALA A 23 -0.41 18.23 5.45
C ALA A 23 -1.23 19.37 4.87
N HIS A 24 -0.65 20.56 4.90
CA HIS A 24 -1.07 21.65 4.03
C HIS A 24 -0.35 21.56 2.70
N ILE A 25 -1.09 21.75 1.61
CA ILE A 25 -0.53 21.86 0.27
C ILE A 25 -0.29 23.33 -0.02
N ASP A 26 0.95 23.67 -0.33
CA ASP A 26 1.29 24.98 -0.89
C ASP A 26 0.74 25.05 -2.32
N GLU A 27 -0.22 25.94 -2.58
CA GLU A 27 -0.83 26.08 -3.91
C GLU A 27 0.16 26.51 -5.00
N ALA A 28 1.24 27.23 -4.64
CA ALA A 28 2.21 27.73 -5.60
C ALA A 28 3.24 26.66 -6.01
N THR A 29 3.63 25.79 -5.08
CA THR A 29 4.66 24.76 -5.32
C THR A 29 4.11 23.35 -5.45
N GLY A 30 2.85 23.12 -5.05
CA GLY A 30 2.26 21.79 -4.89
C GLY A 30 2.89 20.95 -3.78
N THR A 31 3.88 21.49 -3.05
CA THR A 31 4.65 20.72 -2.07
C THR A 31 3.85 20.55 -0.77
N PRO A 32 3.58 19.31 -0.33
CA PRO A 32 2.90 19.07 0.94
C PRO A 32 3.82 19.39 2.11
N THR A 33 3.35 20.20 3.06
CA THR A 33 4.01 20.48 4.33
C THR A 33 3.26 19.77 5.45
N ILE A 34 3.91 18.81 6.11
CA ILE A 34 3.30 18.05 7.20
C ILE A 34 3.08 18.97 8.41
N ILE A 35 1.85 18.97 8.92
CA ILE A 35 1.40 19.79 10.05
C ILE A 35 0.83 18.94 11.20
N GLY A 36 0.52 17.67 10.97
CA GLY A 36 0.00 16.76 11.98
C GLY A 36 0.37 15.32 11.70
N VAL A 37 0.71 14.59 12.75
CA VAL A 37 1.05 13.17 12.70
C VAL A 37 0.42 12.50 13.91
N GLY A 38 -0.13 11.31 13.73
CA GLY A 38 -0.63 10.54 14.85
C GLY A 38 -0.47 9.05 14.61
N GLN A 39 -0.30 8.30 15.69
CA GLN A 39 -0.16 6.85 15.63
C GLN A 39 -0.85 6.17 16.81
N ALA A 40 -1.56 5.09 16.53
CA ALA A 40 -2.21 4.29 17.56
C ALA A 40 -1.96 2.78 17.35
N PRO A 41 -1.86 1.97 18.41
CA PRO A 41 -1.80 0.52 18.29
C PRO A 41 -3.10 -0.04 17.69
N MET A 42 -2.99 -1.13 16.94
CA MET A 42 -4.13 -1.76 16.27
C MET A 42 -4.57 -3.03 17.01
N SER A 43 -5.89 -3.25 17.05
CA SER A 43 -6.50 -4.53 17.38
C SER A 43 -7.61 -4.85 16.37
N GLY A 44 -8.15 -6.08 16.37
CA GLY A 44 -9.29 -6.42 15.50
C GLY A 44 -8.93 -6.58 14.01
N MET A 45 -7.64 -6.67 13.68
CA MET A 45 -7.15 -7.05 12.35
C MET A 45 -6.35 -8.34 12.39
N ARG A 46 -6.35 -9.08 11.29
CA ARG A 46 -5.55 -10.30 11.11
C ARG A 46 -5.05 -10.38 9.68
N LYS A 47 -3.73 -10.50 9.47
CA LYS A 47 -3.13 -10.69 8.13
C LYS A 47 -3.63 -9.66 7.09
N GLY A 48 -3.71 -8.40 7.50
CA GLY A 48 -4.16 -7.29 6.64
C GLY A 48 -5.68 -7.09 6.54
N VAL A 49 -6.51 -8.00 7.07
CA VAL A 49 -7.98 -7.87 6.98
C VAL A 49 -8.63 -7.55 8.33
N VAL A 50 -9.72 -6.78 8.29
CA VAL A 50 -10.55 -6.48 9.47
C VAL A 50 -11.34 -7.72 9.88
N VAL A 51 -11.14 -8.16 11.12
CA VAL A 51 -11.90 -9.27 11.74
C VAL A 51 -12.91 -8.78 12.78
N ASN A 52 -12.66 -7.62 13.40
CA ASN A 52 -13.58 -6.94 14.30
C ASN A 52 -13.48 -5.43 14.04
N LEU A 53 -14.58 -4.80 13.65
CA LEU A 53 -14.61 -3.37 13.29
C LEU A 53 -14.28 -2.42 14.45
N HIS A 54 -14.52 -2.81 15.70
CA HIS A 54 -14.31 -1.92 16.84
C HIS A 54 -12.84 -1.51 17.01
N GLY A 55 -11.92 -2.47 16.84
CA GLY A 55 -10.48 -2.22 16.98
C GLY A 55 -9.94 -1.21 15.97
N PRO A 56 -10.16 -1.40 14.65
CA PRO A 56 -9.78 -0.43 13.64
C PRO A 56 -10.45 0.92 13.80
N SER A 57 -11.76 0.99 14.12
CA SER A 57 -12.42 2.27 14.37
C SER A 57 -11.74 3.03 15.51
N GLN A 58 -11.49 2.38 16.65
CA GLN A 58 -10.85 3.03 17.80
C GLN A 58 -9.42 3.48 17.47
N ALA A 59 -8.63 2.63 16.80
CA ALA A 59 -7.27 2.97 16.44
C ALA A 59 -7.20 4.12 15.42
N ILE A 60 -8.17 4.24 14.51
CA ILE A 60 -8.28 5.40 13.62
C ILE A 60 -8.63 6.66 14.42
N ASP A 61 -9.61 6.59 15.33
CA ASP A 61 -10.01 7.70 16.21
C ASP A 61 -8.82 8.23 17.02
N ASP A 62 -8.08 7.34 17.67
CA ASP A 62 -6.94 7.68 18.52
C ASP A 62 -5.80 8.32 17.70
N ALA A 63 -5.46 7.75 16.54
CA ALA A 63 -4.42 8.29 15.67
C ALA A 63 -4.83 9.64 15.07
N LEU A 64 -6.10 9.82 14.71
CA LEU A 64 -6.60 11.10 14.23
C LEU A 64 -6.61 12.14 15.34
N GLY A 65 -7.04 11.80 16.56
CA GLY A 65 -7.03 12.73 17.68
C GLY A 65 -5.65 13.34 17.95
N GLU A 66 -4.57 12.55 17.79
CA GLU A 66 -3.20 13.08 17.87
C GLU A 66 -2.86 13.99 16.68
N ALA A 67 -3.15 13.56 15.45
CA ALA A 67 -2.85 14.32 14.24
C ALA A 67 -3.65 15.65 14.13
N GLU A 68 -4.92 15.64 14.51
CA GLU A 68 -5.82 16.82 14.56
C GLU A 68 -5.37 17.81 15.62
N ARG A 69 -4.97 17.32 16.81
CA ARG A 69 -4.43 18.16 17.88
C ARG A 69 -3.14 18.85 17.48
N MET A 70 -2.27 18.16 16.73
CA MET A 70 -1.02 18.72 16.21
C MET A 70 -1.25 19.73 15.08
N SER A 71 -2.17 19.41 14.16
CA SER A 71 -2.45 20.25 12.98
C SER A 71 -3.39 21.42 13.25
N GLY A 72 -4.22 21.32 14.31
CA GLY A 72 -5.34 22.24 14.54
C GLY A 72 -6.46 22.11 13.49
N HIS A 73 -6.48 21.03 12.71
CA HIS A 73 -7.45 20.79 11.65
C HIS A 73 -8.28 19.54 11.95
N GLN A 74 -9.59 19.63 11.78
CA GLN A 74 -10.49 18.49 11.92
C GLN A 74 -10.58 17.73 10.58
N VAL A 75 -10.32 16.43 10.61
CA VAL A 75 -10.27 15.55 9.44
C VAL A 75 -11.66 14.97 9.19
N GLU A 76 -12.29 15.38 8.09
CA GLU A 76 -13.59 14.84 7.66
C GLU A 76 -13.46 13.79 6.56
N ALA A 77 -12.36 13.82 5.80
CA ALA A 77 -12.15 12.94 4.67
C ALA A 77 -10.65 12.69 4.41
N ALA A 78 -10.29 11.46 4.04
CA ALA A 78 -8.90 11.05 3.84
C ALA A 78 -8.74 9.99 2.75
N THR A 79 -7.52 9.87 2.23
CA THR A 79 -7.10 8.70 1.46
C THR A 79 -6.58 7.64 2.42
N ILE A 80 -7.16 6.43 2.37
CA ILE A 80 -6.89 5.36 3.35
C ILE A 80 -6.27 4.14 2.67
N SER A 81 -5.50 3.34 3.43
CA SER A 81 -4.92 2.11 2.88
C SER A 81 -5.85 0.90 2.96
N VAL A 82 -5.69 -0.05 2.04
CA VAL A 82 -6.10 -1.45 2.19
C VAL A 82 -4.88 -2.38 2.13
N ASN A 83 -4.94 -3.50 2.83
CA ASN A 83 -3.89 -4.52 2.83
C ASN A 83 -4.52 -5.93 2.83
N GLY A 84 -3.70 -6.97 2.64
CA GLY A 84 -4.11 -8.37 2.69
C GLY A 84 -3.94 -9.10 1.36
N SER A 85 -3.77 -10.43 1.45
CA SER A 85 -3.48 -11.31 0.31
C SER A 85 -4.62 -11.46 -0.72
N HIS A 86 -5.74 -10.77 -0.48
CA HIS A 86 -6.83 -10.70 -1.43
C HIS A 86 -6.60 -9.67 -2.54
N ILE A 87 -5.61 -8.78 -2.40
CA ILE A 87 -5.21 -7.82 -3.44
C ILE A 87 -4.47 -8.59 -4.52
N LEU A 88 -4.86 -8.41 -5.77
CA LEU A 88 -4.25 -9.07 -6.92
C LEU A 88 -4.08 -8.09 -8.07
N THR A 89 -2.97 -8.25 -8.79
CA THR A 89 -2.78 -7.69 -10.13
C THR A 89 -3.07 -8.75 -11.19
N SER A 90 -3.87 -8.40 -12.18
CA SER A 90 -4.15 -9.23 -13.35
C SER A 90 -3.94 -8.42 -14.62
N ARG A 91 -3.51 -9.06 -15.71
CA ARG A 91 -3.48 -8.41 -17.03
C ARG A 91 -4.88 -8.33 -17.62
N ALA A 92 -5.19 -7.22 -18.29
CA ALA A 92 -6.42 -7.01 -19.02
C ALA A 92 -6.12 -6.28 -20.34
N ASP A 93 -6.62 -6.83 -21.44
CA ASP A 93 -6.61 -6.22 -22.76
C ASP A 93 -8.02 -5.76 -23.17
N GLY A 94 -8.13 -4.79 -24.07
CA GLY A 94 -9.42 -4.32 -24.57
C GLY A 94 -9.31 -3.65 -25.92
N MET A 95 -10.42 -3.53 -26.63
CA MET A 95 -10.47 -2.87 -27.93
C MET A 95 -11.81 -2.16 -28.14
N VAL A 96 -11.76 -0.94 -28.66
CA VAL A 96 -12.93 -0.14 -29.03
C VAL A 96 -12.72 0.54 -30.39
N ALA A 97 -13.83 0.74 -31.12
CA ALA A 97 -13.84 1.64 -32.27
C ALA A 97 -13.97 3.08 -31.77
N VAL A 98 -13.21 4.02 -32.33
CA VAL A 98 -13.20 5.44 -31.92
C VAL A 98 -14.52 6.11 -32.30
N GLY A 99 -15.17 6.75 -31.32
CA GLY A 99 -16.56 7.20 -31.47
C GLY A 99 -16.73 8.60 -32.08
N SER A 100 -15.68 9.42 -32.10
CA SER A 100 -15.73 10.82 -32.52
C SER A 100 -15.83 10.96 -34.05
N SER A 101 -16.54 11.99 -34.52
CA SER A 101 -16.74 12.22 -35.96
C SER A 101 -15.44 12.59 -36.69
N ASP A 102 -14.52 13.24 -35.99
CA ASP A 102 -13.16 13.56 -36.45
C ASP A 102 -12.14 12.44 -36.14
N HIS A 103 -12.60 11.32 -35.55
CA HIS A 103 -11.78 10.18 -35.17
C HIS A 103 -10.64 10.52 -34.19
N ALA A 104 -10.72 11.67 -33.52
CA ALA A 104 -9.79 12.02 -32.45
C ALA A 104 -10.11 11.23 -31.17
N ILE A 105 -9.11 10.62 -30.55
CA ILE A 105 -9.28 9.91 -29.28
C ILE A 105 -9.64 10.91 -28.18
N THR A 106 -10.74 10.60 -27.49
CA THR A 106 -11.24 11.39 -26.37
C THR A 106 -11.06 10.66 -25.04
N VAL A 107 -11.26 11.39 -23.95
CA VAL A 107 -11.28 10.82 -22.58
C VAL A 107 -12.37 9.76 -22.45
N ASP A 108 -13.52 9.97 -23.11
CA ASP A 108 -14.63 9.01 -23.10
C ASP A 108 -14.25 7.71 -23.81
N ASP A 109 -13.39 7.76 -24.83
CA ASP A 109 -12.84 6.55 -25.46
C ASP A 109 -11.92 5.78 -24.50
N LEU A 110 -11.12 6.48 -23.68
CA LEU A 110 -10.30 5.85 -22.63
C LEU A 110 -11.14 5.18 -21.55
N HIS A 111 -12.17 5.87 -21.04
CA HIS A 111 -13.07 5.25 -20.06
C HIS A 111 -13.76 4.01 -20.63
N ARG A 112 -14.24 4.09 -21.87
CA ARG A 112 -14.92 2.96 -22.52
C ARG A 112 -13.98 1.80 -22.78
N ILE A 113 -12.73 2.04 -23.18
CA ILE A 113 -11.79 0.94 -23.41
C ILE A 113 -11.37 0.26 -22.10
N GLU A 114 -11.24 1.01 -21.01
CA GLU A 114 -11.00 0.45 -19.67
C GLU A 114 -12.18 -0.40 -19.18
N GLU A 115 -13.42 0.07 -19.37
CA GLU A 115 -14.62 -0.71 -19.08
C GLU A 115 -14.63 -2.03 -19.87
N VAL A 116 -14.38 -1.98 -21.18
CA VAL A 116 -14.32 -3.17 -22.04
C VAL A 116 -13.18 -4.09 -21.62
N ALA A 117 -12.02 -3.54 -21.28
CA ALA A 117 -10.86 -4.33 -20.90
C ALA A 117 -11.10 -5.12 -19.62
N THR A 118 -11.88 -4.57 -18.69
CA THR A 118 -12.11 -5.18 -17.37
C THR A 118 -13.39 -6.02 -17.30
N MET A 119 -14.37 -5.77 -18.18
CA MET A 119 -15.65 -6.46 -18.21
C MET A 119 -15.50 -7.97 -18.43
N GLY A 120 -16.04 -8.76 -17.50
CA GLY A 120 -15.97 -10.22 -17.56
C GLY A 120 -14.60 -10.82 -17.23
N LYS A 121 -13.54 -10.00 -17.14
CA LYS A 121 -12.19 -10.44 -16.75
C LYS A 121 -11.93 -10.30 -15.25
N VAL A 122 -12.55 -9.31 -14.60
CA VAL A 122 -12.51 -9.16 -13.15
C VAL A 122 -13.74 -9.83 -12.52
N PRO A 123 -13.58 -10.79 -11.58
CA PRO A 123 -14.68 -11.41 -10.88
C PRO A 123 -15.60 -10.40 -10.16
N ALA A 124 -16.91 -10.62 -10.20
CA ALA A 124 -17.92 -9.71 -9.66
C ALA A 124 -17.86 -9.49 -8.13
N ASN A 125 -17.15 -10.33 -7.39
CA ASN A 125 -16.91 -10.17 -5.95
C ASN A 125 -15.66 -9.33 -5.63
N ARG A 126 -15.07 -8.71 -6.66
CA ARG A 126 -13.90 -7.85 -6.56
C ARG A 126 -14.23 -6.47 -7.09
N GLU A 127 -13.59 -5.48 -6.49
CA GLU A 127 -13.62 -4.10 -6.93
C GLU A 127 -12.28 -3.75 -7.57
N ILE A 128 -12.34 -2.96 -8.63
CA ILE A 128 -11.16 -2.49 -9.36
C ILE A 128 -10.65 -1.23 -8.66
N LEU A 129 -9.50 -1.37 -8.01
CA LEU A 129 -8.82 -0.27 -7.33
C LEU A 129 -8.13 0.64 -8.33
N ASP A 130 -7.51 0.06 -9.36
CA ASP A 130 -6.81 0.82 -10.39
C ASP A 130 -6.70 0.05 -11.70
N VAL A 131 -6.66 0.77 -12.81
CA VAL A 131 -6.36 0.26 -14.15
C VAL A 131 -5.15 1.04 -14.65
N ILE A 132 -4.04 0.35 -14.85
CA ILE A 132 -2.76 0.94 -15.24
C ILE A 132 -2.51 0.54 -16.69
N PRO A 133 -2.73 1.45 -17.66
CA PRO A 133 -2.43 1.18 -19.06
C PRO A 133 -0.92 1.01 -19.22
N HIS A 134 -0.49 -0.16 -19.71
CA HIS A 134 0.92 -0.39 -20.01
C HIS A 134 1.27 0.18 -21.39
N ALA A 135 0.39 -0.06 -22.36
CA ALA A 135 0.49 0.48 -23.72
C ALA A 135 -0.89 0.56 -24.39
N TYR A 136 -1.07 1.59 -25.19
CA TYR A 136 -2.13 1.69 -26.18
C TYR A 136 -1.61 1.32 -27.57
N THR A 137 -2.52 0.80 -28.39
CA THR A 137 -2.29 0.58 -29.82
C THR A 137 -3.40 1.27 -30.62
N LEU A 138 -3.02 2.15 -31.55
CA LEU A 138 -3.94 2.87 -32.42
C LEU A 138 -3.74 2.40 -33.87
N ASP A 139 -4.77 1.81 -34.48
CA ASP A 139 -4.73 1.29 -35.86
C ASP A 139 -3.51 0.37 -36.16
N GLY A 140 -3.05 -0.37 -35.15
CA GLY A 140 -1.87 -1.26 -35.24
C GLY A 140 -0.53 -0.61 -34.90
N GLN A 141 -0.49 0.71 -34.66
CA GLN A 141 0.67 1.39 -34.10
C GLN A 141 0.66 1.28 -32.57
N GLY A 142 1.53 0.45 -32.01
CA GLY A 142 1.63 0.20 -30.57
C GLY A 142 2.57 1.15 -29.81
N ASN A 143 2.78 0.85 -28.53
CA ASN A 143 3.65 1.58 -27.60
C ASN A 143 3.28 3.06 -27.40
N ILE A 144 1.99 3.38 -27.51
CA ILE A 144 1.47 4.71 -27.22
C ILE A 144 1.17 4.79 -25.73
N LYS A 145 1.74 5.78 -25.02
CA LYS A 145 1.46 5.99 -23.58
C LYS A 145 0.21 6.86 -23.36
N ASP A 146 0.10 7.96 -24.10
CA ASP A 146 -1.07 8.85 -24.08
C ASP A 146 -1.63 9.01 -25.50
N PRO A 147 -2.79 8.40 -25.82
CA PRO A 147 -3.38 8.48 -27.14
C PRO A 147 -4.31 9.68 -27.32
N ILE A 148 -4.57 10.50 -26.29
CA ILE A 148 -5.56 11.59 -26.36
C ILE A 148 -5.19 12.58 -27.47
N GLY A 149 -6.18 12.91 -28.31
CA GLY A 149 -6.02 13.83 -29.44
C GLY A 149 -5.34 13.23 -30.67
N MET A 150 -4.84 11.99 -30.62
CA MET A 150 -4.42 11.26 -31.81
C MET A 150 -5.65 10.87 -32.65
N THR A 151 -5.48 10.74 -33.96
CA THR A 151 -6.57 10.37 -34.87
C THR A 151 -6.44 8.91 -35.29
N GLY A 152 -7.51 8.12 -35.15
CA GLY A 152 -7.54 6.75 -35.62
C GLY A 152 -8.92 6.10 -35.50
N THR A 153 -9.05 4.87 -36.00
CA THR A 153 -10.35 4.17 -36.06
C THR A 153 -10.52 3.12 -34.97
N ARG A 154 -9.42 2.51 -34.53
CA ARG A 154 -9.41 1.38 -33.62
C ARG A 154 -8.36 1.58 -32.52
N LEU A 155 -8.83 1.68 -31.29
CA LEU A 155 -8.00 1.81 -30.09
C LEU A 155 -7.97 0.48 -29.34
N GLU A 156 -6.79 0.01 -28.98
CA GLU A 156 -6.56 -1.16 -28.13
C GLU A 156 -5.76 -0.75 -26.88
N ILE A 157 -5.94 -1.49 -25.78
CA ILE A 157 -5.21 -1.32 -24.52
C ILE A 157 -4.65 -2.67 -24.07
N ASP A 158 -3.41 -2.67 -23.56
CA ASP A 158 -2.87 -3.70 -22.67
C ASP A 158 -2.62 -3.03 -21.31
N ALA A 159 -3.23 -3.55 -20.25
CA ALA A 159 -3.24 -2.94 -18.93
C ALA A 159 -3.01 -3.94 -17.82
N HIS A 160 -2.49 -3.45 -16.69
CA HIS A 160 -2.54 -4.14 -15.41
C HIS A 160 -3.72 -3.62 -14.60
N VAL A 161 -4.49 -4.52 -14.03
CA VAL A 161 -5.66 -4.21 -13.21
C VAL A 161 -5.37 -4.63 -11.78
N VAL A 162 -5.40 -3.67 -10.87
CA VAL A 162 -5.30 -3.93 -9.44
C VAL A 162 -6.72 -4.04 -8.88
N SER A 163 -7.02 -5.17 -8.25
CA SER A 163 -8.34 -5.42 -7.68
C SER A 163 -8.25 -5.99 -6.27
N ALA A 164 -9.31 -5.84 -5.49
CA ALA A 164 -9.44 -6.40 -4.15
C ALA A 164 -10.83 -6.99 -3.92
N LEU A 165 -10.97 -7.96 -3.02
CA LEU A 165 -12.27 -8.52 -2.66
C LEU A 165 -13.11 -7.45 -1.94
N THR A 166 -14.32 -7.20 -2.46
CA THR A 166 -15.23 -6.14 -2.00
C THR A 166 -15.50 -6.17 -0.49
N PRO A 167 -15.72 -7.32 0.18
CA PRO A 167 -16.00 -7.33 1.62
C PRO A 167 -14.89 -6.71 2.47
N TYR A 168 -13.61 -6.83 2.06
CA TYR A 168 -12.51 -6.28 2.83
C TYR A 168 -12.38 -4.77 2.66
N LEU A 169 -12.66 -4.24 1.45
CA LEU A 169 -12.73 -2.79 1.22
C LEU A 169 -13.84 -2.15 2.03
N VAL A 170 -15.04 -2.73 1.97
CA VAL A 170 -16.21 -2.25 2.71
C VAL A 170 -15.95 -2.21 4.22
N ASN A 171 -15.24 -3.20 4.76
CA ASN A 171 -14.94 -3.22 6.20
C ASN A 171 -13.94 -2.13 6.61
N VAL A 172 -12.93 -1.86 5.79
CA VAL A 172 -11.97 -0.78 6.04
C VAL A 172 -12.65 0.59 5.93
N GLN A 173 -13.49 0.80 4.91
CA GLN A 173 -14.29 2.01 4.76
C GLN A 173 -15.23 2.22 5.95
N LYS A 174 -15.96 1.18 6.37
CA LYS A 174 -16.84 1.24 7.55
C LYS A 174 -16.09 1.59 8.83
N ALA A 175 -14.85 1.11 9.01
CA ALA A 175 -14.04 1.46 10.17
C ALA A 175 -13.76 2.97 10.23
N ALA A 176 -13.43 3.59 9.08
CA ALA A 176 -13.26 5.04 8.97
C ALA A 176 -14.59 5.80 9.13
N GLU A 177 -15.67 5.32 8.51
CA GLU A 177 -17.00 5.96 8.61
C GLU A 177 -17.54 5.98 10.05
N ASN A 178 -17.24 4.96 10.86
CA ASN A 178 -17.66 4.89 12.27
C ASN A 178 -17.09 6.04 13.12
N VAL A 179 -15.97 6.63 12.70
CA VAL A 179 -15.34 7.81 13.32
C VAL A 179 -15.55 9.07 12.48
N LYS A 180 -16.55 9.03 11.58
CA LYS A 180 -17.00 10.15 10.73
C LYS A 180 -15.97 10.64 9.72
N VAL A 181 -15.08 9.75 9.28
CA VAL A 181 -14.10 10.04 8.22
C VAL A 181 -14.55 9.38 6.93
N GLU A 182 -14.74 10.18 5.88
CA GLU A 182 -15.04 9.69 4.54
C GLU A 182 -13.75 9.21 3.84
N ALA A 183 -13.79 8.01 3.27
CA ALA A 183 -12.71 7.49 2.45
C ALA A 183 -12.78 8.07 1.02
N LYS A 184 -11.99 9.13 0.74
CA LYS A 184 -11.86 9.71 -0.61
C LYS A 184 -11.31 8.71 -1.63
N SER A 185 -10.41 7.84 -1.16
CA SER A 185 -9.85 6.74 -1.92
C SER A 185 -9.40 5.63 -0.99
N VAL A 186 -9.35 4.42 -1.54
CA VAL A 186 -8.72 3.27 -0.91
C VAL A 186 -7.56 2.82 -1.79
N VAL A 187 -6.34 2.78 -1.25
CA VAL A 187 -5.11 2.46 -2.01
C VAL A 187 -4.40 1.29 -1.33
N PRO A 188 -3.87 0.29 -2.06
CA PRO A 188 -3.02 -0.74 -1.45
C PRO A 188 -1.82 -0.14 -0.72
N SER A 189 -1.55 -0.55 0.53
CA SER A 189 -0.48 0.03 1.36
C SER A 189 0.88 0.07 0.65
N VAL A 190 1.25 -1.00 -0.08
CA VAL A 190 2.54 -1.07 -0.79
C VAL A 190 2.63 -0.13 -1.99
N ILE A 191 1.52 0.13 -2.69
CA ILE A 191 1.46 1.10 -3.80
C ILE A 191 1.61 2.51 -3.25
N ALA A 192 0.91 2.81 -2.14
CA ALA A 192 1.10 4.07 -1.43
C ALA A 192 2.56 4.21 -0.96
N ALA A 193 3.12 3.19 -0.31
CA ALA A 193 4.49 3.22 0.18
C ALA A 193 5.50 3.48 -0.95
N ALA A 194 5.34 2.81 -2.11
CA ALA A 194 6.16 3.03 -3.29
C ALA A 194 6.13 4.51 -3.72
N ARG A 195 4.95 5.11 -3.78
CA ARG A 195 4.78 6.52 -4.15
C ARG A 195 5.65 7.48 -3.35
N ALA A 196 5.88 7.20 -2.06
CA ALA A 196 6.67 8.06 -1.18
C ALA A 196 8.19 7.84 -1.25
N VAL A 197 8.67 6.70 -1.76
CA VAL A 197 10.07 6.27 -1.59
C VAL A 197 10.85 6.00 -2.87
N ILE A 198 10.18 5.82 -4.01
CA ILE A 198 10.85 5.64 -5.31
C ILE A 198 10.64 6.85 -6.22
N ASN A 199 11.73 7.25 -6.88
CA ASN A 199 11.70 8.33 -7.87
C ASN A 199 11.39 7.81 -9.28
N GLU A 200 11.18 8.72 -10.22
CA GLU A 200 10.85 8.43 -11.62
C GLU A 200 11.92 7.55 -12.31
N SER A 201 13.21 7.86 -12.13
CA SER A 201 14.29 7.07 -12.72
C SER A 201 14.29 5.61 -12.26
N GLN A 202 13.98 5.35 -10.98
CA GLN A 202 13.86 3.99 -10.49
C GLN A 202 12.64 3.26 -11.06
N ARG A 203 11.51 3.96 -11.22
CA ARG A 203 10.31 3.40 -11.86
C ARG A 203 10.57 3.06 -13.32
N GLU A 204 11.28 3.91 -14.04
CA GLU A 204 11.63 3.69 -15.44
C GLU A 204 12.57 2.48 -15.59
N ASN A 205 13.64 2.44 -14.79
CA ASN A 205 14.68 1.43 -14.90
C ASN A 205 14.29 0.04 -14.37
N GLY A 206 13.20 -0.08 -13.60
CA GLY A 206 12.82 -1.34 -12.95
C GLY A 206 13.22 -1.40 -11.47
N VAL A 207 12.24 -1.35 -10.57
CA VAL A 207 12.40 -1.42 -9.11
C VAL A 207 11.28 -2.23 -8.44
N ALA A 208 11.61 -2.99 -7.39
CA ALA A 208 10.62 -3.55 -6.49
C ALA A 208 10.59 -2.80 -5.16
N VAL A 209 9.39 -2.51 -4.65
CA VAL A 209 9.16 -2.00 -3.30
C VAL A 209 8.60 -3.12 -2.45
N ILE A 210 9.27 -3.42 -1.34
CA ILE A 210 8.84 -4.42 -0.37
C ILE A 210 8.46 -3.69 0.92
N ASP A 211 7.16 -3.68 1.22
CA ASP A 211 6.64 -3.18 2.49
C ASP A 211 6.63 -4.31 3.52
N PHE A 212 7.71 -4.41 4.30
CA PHE A 212 7.86 -5.43 5.33
C PHE A 212 7.17 -4.98 6.62
N GLY A 213 5.87 -5.29 6.70
CA GLY A 213 4.99 -4.87 7.78
C GLY A 213 4.98 -5.80 8.99
N GLY A 214 3.95 -5.64 9.83
CA GLY A 214 3.76 -6.44 11.04
C GLY A 214 3.30 -7.86 10.72
N THR A 215 2.13 -8.03 10.11
CA THR A 215 1.57 -9.38 9.80
C THR A 215 1.51 -9.69 8.31
N THR A 216 1.89 -8.74 7.47
CA THR A 216 1.89 -8.85 6.01
C THR A 216 3.16 -8.25 5.46
N THR A 217 3.53 -8.72 4.27
CA THR A 217 4.60 -8.16 3.45
C THR A 217 4.03 -7.83 2.08
N GLY A 218 4.02 -6.55 1.71
CA GLY A 218 3.58 -6.09 0.40
C GLY A 218 4.73 -6.12 -0.61
N VAL A 219 4.45 -6.45 -1.86
CA VAL A 219 5.40 -6.37 -2.97
C VAL A 219 4.76 -5.58 -4.10
N ALA A 220 5.41 -4.51 -4.54
CA ALA A 220 5.04 -3.78 -5.77
C ALA A 220 6.24 -3.73 -6.71
N VAL A 221 6.02 -3.91 -8.01
CA VAL A 221 7.06 -3.85 -9.03
C VAL A 221 6.71 -2.77 -10.04
N TYR A 222 7.66 -1.89 -10.32
CA TYR A 222 7.55 -0.83 -11.31
C TYR A 222 8.63 -1.00 -12.36
N GLU A 223 8.30 -0.76 -13.63
CA GLU A 223 9.21 -0.76 -14.77
C GLU A 223 8.57 0.03 -15.92
N GLU A 224 9.37 0.72 -16.75
CA GLU A 224 8.88 1.56 -17.85
C GLU A 224 7.86 2.61 -17.39
N GLY A 225 8.08 3.15 -16.19
CA GLY A 225 7.28 4.21 -15.57
C GLY A 225 6.06 3.71 -14.81
N ASP A 226 5.57 2.50 -15.12
CA ASP A 226 4.27 2.01 -14.68
C ASP A 226 4.37 0.90 -13.62
N LEU A 227 3.27 0.70 -12.88
CA LEU A 227 3.10 -0.45 -12.00
C LEU A 227 2.89 -1.73 -12.84
N GLN A 228 3.79 -2.70 -12.68
CA GLN A 228 3.75 -4.00 -13.34
C GLN A 228 3.07 -5.06 -12.49
N TYR A 229 3.21 -4.97 -11.16
CA TYR A 229 2.69 -5.96 -10.22
C TYR A 229 2.47 -5.37 -8.85
N ALA A 230 1.40 -5.79 -8.17
CA ALA A 230 1.20 -5.59 -6.75
C ALA A 230 0.59 -6.85 -6.11
N GLY A 231 1.16 -7.27 -4.99
CA GLY A 231 0.73 -8.45 -4.23
C GLY A 231 1.03 -8.31 -2.75
N VAL A 232 0.39 -9.15 -1.93
CA VAL A 232 0.59 -9.17 -0.48
C VAL A 232 0.74 -10.60 0.02
N ILE A 233 1.81 -10.83 0.76
CA ILE A 233 2.12 -12.07 1.46
C ILE A 233 1.56 -11.97 2.89
N PRO A 234 0.80 -12.96 3.39
CA PRO A 234 0.18 -12.90 4.71
C PRO A 234 1.12 -13.35 5.85
N VAL A 235 2.37 -12.88 5.79
CA VAL A 235 3.47 -13.10 6.75
C VAL A 235 4.25 -11.79 6.87
N GLY A 236 4.63 -11.42 8.09
CA GLY A 236 5.40 -10.20 8.37
C GLY A 236 6.31 -10.34 9.58
N SER A 237 6.85 -9.23 10.08
CA SER A 237 7.81 -9.22 11.20
C SER A 237 7.26 -9.69 12.56
N VAL A 238 5.94 -9.75 12.76
CA VAL A 238 5.31 -10.37 13.94
C VAL A 238 5.51 -11.89 13.93
N ASN A 239 5.67 -12.51 12.76
CA ASN A 239 5.99 -13.93 12.70
C ASN A 239 7.37 -14.22 13.31
N ILE A 240 8.33 -13.31 13.17
CA ILE A 240 9.63 -13.41 13.86
C ILE A 240 9.42 -13.37 15.38
N THR A 241 8.59 -12.45 15.87
CA THR A 241 8.23 -12.36 17.29
C THR A 241 7.62 -13.64 17.82
N ASN A 242 6.67 -14.22 17.08
CA ASN A 242 6.00 -15.46 17.47
C ASN A 242 6.98 -16.64 17.54
N ASP A 243 7.88 -16.75 16.56
CA ASP A 243 8.88 -17.80 16.55
C ASP A 243 9.90 -17.63 17.68
N LEU A 244 10.32 -16.40 17.99
CA LEU A 244 11.15 -16.10 19.15
C LEU A 244 10.45 -16.45 20.46
N ALA A 245 9.15 -16.17 20.60
CA ALA A 245 8.39 -16.53 21.79
C ALA A 245 8.37 -18.06 21.99
N ILE A 246 8.17 -18.82 20.91
CA ILE A 246 8.16 -20.28 20.95
C ILE A 246 9.56 -20.84 21.22
N GLY A 247 10.57 -20.40 20.48
CA GLY A 247 11.94 -20.90 20.56
C GLY A 247 12.59 -20.58 21.91
N LEU A 248 12.49 -19.32 22.34
CA LEU A 248 13.03 -18.85 23.62
C LEU A 248 12.14 -19.19 24.82
N LYS A 249 10.95 -19.77 24.58
CA LYS A 249 9.97 -20.18 25.61
C LYS A 249 9.61 -19.02 26.54
N THR A 250 9.29 -17.88 25.96
CA THR A 250 8.98 -16.64 26.67
C THR A 250 7.70 -16.02 26.13
N ASP A 251 7.17 -15.03 26.83
CA ASP A 251 5.94 -14.35 26.42
C ASP A 251 6.19 -13.50 25.15
N PRO A 252 5.18 -13.31 24.28
CA PRO A 252 5.32 -12.53 23.05
C PRO A 252 5.83 -11.10 23.26
N GLU A 253 5.52 -10.50 24.40
CA GLU A 253 5.97 -9.14 24.77
C GLU A 253 7.49 -9.10 25.01
N VAL A 254 8.02 -10.11 25.71
CA VAL A 254 9.46 -10.29 25.91
C VAL A 254 10.14 -10.61 24.58
N ALA A 255 9.55 -11.48 23.75
CA ALA A 255 10.08 -11.81 22.43
C ALA A 255 10.11 -10.60 21.48
N GLU A 256 9.09 -9.72 21.53
CA GLU A 256 9.08 -8.48 20.73
C GLU A 256 10.21 -7.55 21.18
N LYS A 257 10.45 -7.45 22.49
CA LYS A 257 11.57 -6.68 23.03
C LYS A 257 12.91 -7.25 22.54
N VAL A 258 13.10 -8.57 22.61
CA VAL A 258 14.29 -9.25 22.07
C VAL A 258 14.48 -8.94 20.59
N LYS A 259 13.42 -9.06 19.77
CA LYS A 259 13.45 -8.76 18.34
C LYS A 259 13.90 -7.32 18.08
N ARG A 260 13.28 -6.35 18.76
CA ARG A 260 13.54 -4.93 18.52
C ARG A 260 14.91 -4.47 18.98
N GLU A 261 15.41 -5.01 20.08
CA GLU A 261 16.65 -4.54 20.71
C GLU A 261 17.89 -5.37 20.31
N HIS A 262 17.71 -6.64 19.91
CA HIS A 262 18.83 -7.60 19.85
C HIS A 262 18.86 -8.55 18.66
N ALA A 263 17.78 -8.67 17.88
CA ALA A 263 17.78 -9.52 16.70
C ALA A 263 18.59 -8.93 15.54
N SER A 264 19.12 -9.80 14.71
CA SER A 264 19.78 -9.46 13.46
C SER A 264 19.30 -10.39 12.35
N ALA A 265 19.30 -9.89 11.11
CA ALA A 265 19.02 -10.70 9.93
C ALA A 265 20.17 -11.62 9.52
N ILE A 266 21.36 -11.49 10.15
CA ILE A 266 22.53 -12.32 9.87
C ILE A 266 22.99 -12.93 11.19
N VAL A 267 23.28 -14.24 11.18
CA VAL A 267 23.81 -14.96 12.33
C VAL A 267 25.17 -14.41 12.74
N ARG A 268 25.27 -13.98 14.00
CA ARG A 268 26.52 -13.51 14.58
C ARG A 268 27.46 -14.69 14.86
N PRO A 269 28.78 -14.55 14.62
CA PRO A 269 29.73 -15.63 14.83
C PRO A 269 30.03 -15.91 16.31
N ASP A 270 29.86 -14.91 17.18
CA ASP A 270 30.09 -15.03 18.62
C ASP A 270 28.76 -15.26 19.34
N ASP A 271 28.67 -16.36 20.09
CA ASP A 271 27.56 -16.59 21.01
C ASP A 271 27.80 -15.88 22.35
N LYS A 272 26.79 -15.17 22.84
CA LYS A 272 26.81 -14.41 24.10
C LYS A 272 25.48 -14.57 24.81
N ASP A 273 25.55 -14.64 26.14
CA ASP A 273 24.38 -14.52 26.99
C ASP A 273 23.86 -13.07 26.98
N LEU A 274 22.76 -12.88 26.28
CA LEU A 274 21.98 -11.65 26.30
C LEU A 274 21.08 -11.63 27.54
N LYS A 275 21.29 -10.63 28.40
CA LYS A 275 20.46 -10.44 29.60
C LYS A 275 19.49 -9.29 29.39
N ILE A 276 18.19 -9.57 29.55
CA ILE A 276 17.14 -8.56 29.49
C ILE A 276 16.26 -8.61 30.74
N GLU A 277 15.65 -7.49 31.07
CA GLU A 277 14.67 -7.39 32.16
C GLU A 277 13.32 -6.92 31.59
N HIS A 278 12.24 -7.58 32.01
CA HIS A 278 10.87 -7.23 31.67
C HIS A 278 9.97 -7.53 32.87
N ASP A 279 9.20 -6.53 33.31
CA ASP A 279 8.33 -6.59 34.49
C ASP A 279 9.01 -7.16 35.75
N GLY A 280 10.26 -6.73 35.98
CA GLY A 280 11.08 -7.15 37.12
C GLY A 280 11.63 -8.58 37.02
N THR A 281 11.28 -9.32 35.97
CA THR A 281 11.82 -10.65 35.69
C THR A 281 13.04 -10.54 34.78
N LYS A 282 14.13 -11.19 35.15
CA LYS A 282 15.38 -11.23 34.36
C LYS A 282 15.41 -12.48 33.51
N TYR A 283 15.65 -12.28 32.22
CA TYR A 283 15.83 -13.33 31.23
C TYR A 283 17.27 -13.36 30.74
N SER A 284 17.73 -14.53 30.34
CA SER A 284 19.02 -14.74 29.70
C SER A 284 18.80 -15.62 28.47
N PHE A 285 19.21 -15.14 27.30
CA PHE A 285 19.06 -15.83 26.02
C PHE A 285 20.39 -15.89 25.28
N SER A 286 20.61 -16.94 24.49
CA SER A 286 21.75 -17.01 23.59
C SER A 286 21.53 -16.10 22.39
N THR A 287 22.54 -15.28 22.03
CA THR A 287 22.47 -14.47 20.80
C THR A 287 22.44 -15.34 19.55
N GLN A 288 23.11 -16.49 19.57
CA GLN A 288 23.08 -17.44 18.48
C GLN A 288 21.67 -18.04 18.29
N GLU A 289 21.03 -18.48 19.38
CA GLU A 289 19.65 -19.01 19.32
C GLU A 289 18.66 -17.97 18.75
N ILE A 290 18.78 -16.71 19.18
CA ILE A 290 17.96 -15.60 18.64
C ILE A 290 18.17 -15.46 17.13
N ASP A 291 19.43 -15.44 16.68
CA ASP A 291 19.73 -15.20 15.27
C ASP A 291 19.31 -16.37 14.38
N GLU A 292 19.48 -17.62 14.83
CA GLU A 292 19.03 -18.82 14.11
C GLU A 292 17.51 -18.82 13.91
N ILE A 293 16.74 -18.46 14.94
CA ILE A 293 15.27 -18.33 14.86
C ILE A 293 14.88 -17.24 13.87
N VAL A 294 15.55 -16.08 13.94
CA VAL A 294 15.27 -14.93 13.06
C VAL A 294 15.60 -15.27 11.61
N GLU A 295 16.76 -15.86 11.36
CA GLU A 295 17.21 -16.27 10.02
C GLU A 295 16.23 -17.26 9.38
N ALA A 296 15.80 -18.30 10.11
CA ALA A 296 14.85 -19.29 9.61
C ALA A 296 13.52 -18.67 9.20
N ARG A 297 13.01 -17.69 9.96
CA ARG A 297 11.77 -16.97 9.59
C ARG A 297 12.00 -16.02 8.41
N LEU A 298 13.14 -15.37 8.35
CA LEU A 298 13.48 -14.52 7.21
C LEU A 298 13.60 -15.34 5.93
N GLU A 299 14.13 -16.56 5.98
CA GLU A 299 14.22 -17.45 4.83
C GLU A 299 12.83 -17.68 4.22
N GLU A 300 11.84 -18.09 5.02
CA GLU A 300 10.46 -18.30 4.56
C GLU A 300 9.81 -17.03 3.97
N ILE A 301 10.07 -15.87 4.60
CA ILE A 301 9.54 -14.58 4.14
C ILE A 301 10.17 -14.20 2.79
N PHE A 302 11.49 -14.34 2.65
CA PHE A 302 12.21 -13.97 1.44
C PHE A 302 11.99 -14.96 0.29
N GLU A 303 11.78 -16.25 0.58
CA GLU A 303 11.29 -17.22 -0.40
C GLU A 303 9.91 -16.81 -0.94
N SER A 304 9.02 -16.37 -0.06
CA SER A 304 7.68 -15.88 -0.46
C SER A 304 7.77 -14.61 -1.31
N ILE A 305 8.62 -13.65 -0.92
CA ILE A 305 8.91 -12.43 -1.72
C ILE A 305 9.46 -12.81 -3.09
N HIS A 306 10.43 -13.72 -3.14
CA HIS A 306 11.01 -14.20 -4.38
C HIS A 306 9.95 -14.87 -5.28
N GLY A 307 8.99 -15.59 -4.68
CA GLY A 307 7.81 -16.12 -5.36
C GLY A 307 6.95 -15.03 -6.00
N GLU A 308 6.69 -13.92 -5.31
CA GLU A 308 5.95 -12.77 -5.87
C GLU A 308 6.73 -12.10 -7.03
N LEU A 309 8.04 -11.92 -6.88
CA LEU A 309 8.89 -11.40 -7.97
C LEU A 309 8.92 -12.34 -9.20
N LYS A 310 8.83 -13.65 -8.99
CA LYS A 310 8.69 -14.64 -10.07
C LYS A 310 7.33 -14.51 -10.77
N LYS A 311 6.23 -14.35 -10.02
CA LYS A 311 4.89 -14.10 -10.59
C LYS A 311 4.86 -12.82 -11.41
N ALA A 312 5.54 -11.77 -10.96
CA ALA A 312 5.73 -10.53 -11.70
C ALA A 312 6.63 -10.69 -12.95
N GLY A 313 7.31 -11.83 -13.13
CA GLY A 313 8.25 -12.06 -14.23
C GLY A 313 9.54 -11.24 -14.12
N ARG A 314 9.89 -10.75 -12.92
CA ARG A 314 11.01 -9.82 -12.66
C ARG A 314 12.02 -10.27 -11.60
N ALA A 315 11.93 -11.52 -11.14
CA ALA A 315 12.93 -12.10 -10.25
C ALA A 315 14.35 -12.00 -10.84
N GLY A 316 15.26 -11.32 -10.13
CA GLY A 316 16.65 -11.08 -10.57
C GLY A 316 16.81 -10.12 -11.76
N LYS A 317 15.74 -9.42 -12.20
CA LYS A 317 15.72 -8.60 -13.41
C LYS A 317 15.34 -7.13 -13.15
N LEU A 318 15.72 -6.60 -11.98
CA LEU A 318 15.38 -5.24 -11.58
C LEU A 318 16.67 -4.42 -11.43
N PRO A 319 17.07 -3.64 -12.45
CA PRO A 319 18.29 -2.83 -12.43
C PRO A 319 18.40 -1.87 -11.24
N SER A 320 17.30 -1.24 -10.82
CA SER A 320 17.27 -0.38 -9.63
C SER A 320 17.11 -1.15 -8.32
N GLY A 321 17.03 -2.48 -8.40
CA GLY A 321 16.98 -3.38 -7.27
C GLY A 321 15.69 -3.31 -6.47
N VAL A 322 15.84 -3.42 -5.16
CA VAL A 322 14.78 -3.55 -4.17
C VAL A 322 14.85 -2.41 -3.16
N VAL A 323 13.70 -1.80 -2.88
CA VAL A 323 13.52 -0.79 -1.85
C VAL A 323 12.68 -1.37 -0.72
N LEU A 324 13.27 -1.51 0.46
CA LEU A 324 12.63 -2.01 1.67
C LEU A 324 12.00 -0.86 2.45
N VAL A 325 10.75 -1.02 2.85
CA VAL A 325 10.00 -0.09 3.71
C VAL A 325 9.19 -0.88 4.75
N GLY A 326 8.43 -0.16 5.59
CA GLY A 326 7.65 -0.78 6.66
C GLY A 326 8.45 -0.98 7.94
N GLY A 327 7.75 -1.28 9.04
CA GLY A 327 8.37 -1.38 10.37
C GLY A 327 9.43 -2.48 10.48
N GLY A 328 9.21 -3.62 9.81
CA GLY A 328 10.12 -4.76 9.78
C GLY A 328 11.41 -4.50 9.00
N SER A 329 11.42 -3.52 8.10
CA SER A 329 12.62 -3.15 7.33
C SER A 329 13.77 -2.59 8.18
N GLN A 330 13.48 -2.23 9.43
CA GLN A 330 14.44 -1.70 10.40
C GLN A 330 15.25 -2.79 11.10
N LEU A 331 14.99 -4.08 10.82
CA LEU A 331 15.78 -5.18 11.37
C LEU A 331 17.25 -5.04 10.95
N PRO A 332 18.23 -5.05 11.89
CA PRO A 332 19.64 -4.92 11.56
C PRO A 332 20.11 -5.96 10.54
N ASN A 333 20.96 -5.54 9.60
CA ASN A 333 21.54 -6.37 8.52
C ASN A 333 20.54 -6.91 7.46
N LEU A 334 19.26 -6.51 7.51
CA LEU A 334 18.25 -6.97 6.56
C LEU A 334 18.58 -6.61 5.11
N VAL A 335 19.25 -5.48 4.87
CA VAL A 335 19.65 -5.06 3.52
C VAL A 335 20.60 -6.08 2.88
N ASP A 336 21.61 -6.53 3.62
CA ASP A 336 22.59 -7.48 3.09
C ASP A 336 21.99 -8.87 2.94
N TYR A 337 21.13 -9.27 3.88
CA TYR A 337 20.30 -10.47 3.75
C TYR A 337 19.44 -10.42 2.47
N ALA A 338 18.75 -9.31 2.21
CA ALA A 338 17.92 -9.12 1.02
C ALA A 338 18.73 -9.21 -0.28
N LYS A 339 19.94 -8.63 -0.32
CA LYS A 339 20.83 -8.74 -1.48
C LYS A 339 21.20 -10.18 -1.77
N GLN A 340 21.56 -10.94 -0.74
CA GLN A 340 21.93 -12.35 -0.87
C GLN A 340 20.76 -13.20 -1.34
N GLN A 341 19.59 -13.07 -0.72
CA GLN A 341 18.43 -13.92 -1.01
C GLN A 341 17.75 -13.58 -2.35
N LEU A 342 17.73 -12.30 -2.74
CA LEU A 342 17.02 -11.88 -3.95
C LEU A 342 17.95 -11.77 -5.18
N GLY A 343 19.27 -11.75 -4.99
CA GLY A 343 20.23 -11.55 -6.08
C GLY A 343 20.11 -10.17 -6.73
N LEU A 344 19.66 -9.17 -5.98
CA LEU A 344 19.39 -7.80 -6.44
C LEU A 344 20.08 -6.81 -5.50
N ALA A 345 20.38 -5.61 -5.99
CA ALA A 345 20.70 -4.50 -5.09
C ALA A 345 19.53 -4.26 -4.13
N ALA A 346 19.79 -3.92 -2.87
CA ALA A 346 18.74 -3.61 -1.90
C ALA A 346 19.13 -2.39 -1.08
N ARG A 347 18.11 -1.62 -0.67
CA ARG A 347 18.26 -0.49 0.26
C ARG A 347 16.99 -0.31 1.08
N VAL A 348 17.11 0.18 2.31
CA VAL A 348 15.97 0.72 3.06
C VAL A 348 15.74 2.15 2.62
N ALA A 349 14.48 2.55 2.42
CA ALA A 349 14.13 3.92 2.11
C ALA A 349 13.17 4.53 3.13
N LYS A 350 13.28 5.85 3.27
CA LYS A 350 12.37 6.69 4.04
C LYS A 350 11.51 7.50 3.07
N PRO A 351 10.27 7.88 3.44
CA PRO A 351 9.45 8.72 2.60
C PRO A 351 10.14 10.07 2.32
N THR A 352 9.88 10.62 1.14
CA THR A 352 10.39 11.91 0.66
C THR A 352 9.28 12.69 -0.06
N GLY A 353 9.57 13.88 -0.58
CA GLY A 353 8.61 14.67 -1.36
C GLY A 353 7.63 15.50 -0.52
N TYR A 354 7.99 15.81 0.73
CA TYR A 354 7.23 16.68 1.62
C TYR A 354 8.17 17.65 2.35
N GLY A 355 7.62 18.77 2.81
CA GLY A 355 8.25 19.72 3.73
C GLY A 355 7.64 19.67 5.14
N GLY A 356 8.09 20.57 6.02
CA GLY A 356 7.62 20.65 7.41
C GLY A 356 8.43 19.76 8.36
N VAL A 357 7.94 19.63 9.59
CA VAL A 357 8.67 18.95 10.68
C VAL A 357 7.79 17.92 11.38
N ALA A 358 8.18 16.67 11.24
CA ALA A 358 8.05 15.65 12.27
C ALA A 358 9.15 14.61 12.05
N GLU A 359 10.21 14.60 12.87
CA GLU A 359 11.27 13.58 12.80
C GLU A 359 10.70 12.15 12.81
N SER A 360 9.51 11.97 13.42
CA SER A 360 8.79 10.70 13.47
C SER A 360 8.40 10.14 12.10
N VAL A 361 8.21 10.99 11.07
CA VAL A 361 7.85 10.52 9.72
C VAL A 361 9.06 10.17 8.86
N GLU A 362 10.28 10.52 9.28
CA GLU A 362 11.52 10.07 8.64
C GLU A 362 11.85 8.61 9.01
N ASN A 363 10.84 7.75 8.90
CA ASN A 363 10.89 6.34 9.27
C ASN A 363 10.25 5.52 8.15
N PRO A 364 10.88 4.40 7.70
CA PRO A 364 10.31 3.52 6.69
C PRO A 364 8.90 3.03 7.01
N ALA A 365 8.52 2.96 8.30
CA ALA A 365 7.19 2.58 8.76
C ALA A 365 6.08 3.59 8.39
N PHE A 366 6.44 4.83 8.04
CA PHE A 366 5.50 5.88 7.62
C PHE A 366 5.39 6.00 6.09
N ALA A 367 6.13 5.20 5.32
CA ALA A 367 6.13 5.27 3.85
C ALA A 367 4.71 5.19 3.26
N ALA A 368 3.89 4.23 3.71
CA ALA A 368 2.51 4.08 3.26
C ALA A 368 1.66 5.32 3.61
N ALA A 369 1.71 5.80 4.86
CA ALA A 369 0.93 6.96 5.31
C ALA A 369 1.27 8.23 4.50
N ILE A 370 2.56 8.50 4.28
CA ILE A 370 3.00 9.61 3.44
C ILE A 370 2.56 9.41 1.99
N GLY A 371 2.68 8.20 1.45
CA GLY A 371 2.23 7.89 0.11
C GLY A 371 0.74 8.12 -0.13
N LEU A 372 -0.10 7.78 0.86
CA LEU A 372 -1.53 8.08 0.85
C LEU A 372 -1.78 9.58 0.84
N LEU A 373 -1.06 10.34 1.68
CA LEU A 373 -1.15 11.79 1.73
C LEU A 373 -0.74 12.44 0.41
N LEU A 374 0.35 11.97 -0.21
CA LEU A 374 0.76 12.43 -1.54
C LEU A 374 -0.31 12.10 -2.58
N THR A 375 -1.00 10.96 -2.46
CA THR A 375 -2.10 10.58 -3.37
C THR A 375 -3.32 11.47 -3.18
N ASP A 376 -3.62 11.84 -1.93
CA ASP A 376 -4.69 12.77 -1.60
C ASP A 376 -4.42 14.18 -2.16
N ALA A 377 -3.17 14.63 -2.07
CA ALA A 377 -2.71 15.93 -2.56
C ALA A 377 -2.94 16.09 -4.08
N ASP A 378 -2.51 15.13 -4.90
CA ASP A 378 -2.70 15.18 -6.35
C ASP A 378 -4.16 15.35 -6.74
N ARG A 379 -5.05 14.61 -6.07
CA ARG A 379 -6.49 14.64 -6.36
C ARG A 379 -7.11 16.00 -6.05
N GLY A 380 -6.60 16.71 -5.04
CA GLY A 380 -6.97 18.10 -4.74
C GLY A 380 -6.52 19.07 -5.83
N SER A 381 -5.38 18.83 -6.47
CA SER A 381 -4.83 19.65 -7.57
C SER A 381 -5.53 19.40 -8.92
N HIS A 382 -6.14 18.23 -9.11
CA HIS A 382 -6.80 17.81 -10.37
C HIS A 382 -8.24 18.30 -10.58
N ILE A 383 -8.70 19.35 -9.88
CA ILE A 383 -9.99 20.02 -10.17
C ILE A 383 -10.05 20.59 -11.62
N GLY A 384 -8.93 20.58 -12.37
CA GLY A 384 -8.86 20.98 -13.78
C GLY A 384 -8.49 19.91 -14.82
N GLY A 385 -8.23 18.64 -14.47
CA GLY A 385 -7.90 17.65 -15.50
C GLY A 385 -7.53 16.26 -14.96
N HIS A 386 -8.25 15.25 -15.45
CA HIS A 386 -7.88 13.83 -15.45
C HIS A 386 -7.49 13.21 -14.11
N SER A 387 -8.49 13.04 -13.25
CA SER A 387 -8.54 11.91 -12.31
C SER A 387 -9.87 11.21 -12.52
N SER A 388 -9.84 9.93 -12.84
CA SER A 388 -11.00 9.05 -12.95
C SER A 388 -11.93 9.28 -11.77
N ASN A 389 -13.07 9.93 -12.01
CA ASN A 389 -14.08 10.19 -11.01
C ASN A 389 -14.78 8.86 -10.70
N LYS A 390 -14.15 8.04 -9.85
CA LYS A 390 -14.77 6.84 -9.28
C LYS A 390 -15.82 7.31 -8.28
N GLY A 391 -17.03 7.54 -8.77
CA GLY A 391 -18.20 7.50 -7.92
C GLY A 391 -18.22 6.12 -7.26
N SER A 392 -17.87 6.08 -5.98
CA SER A 392 -18.24 4.96 -5.13
C SER A 392 -19.75 4.82 -5.27
N LEU A 393 -20.20 3.71 -5.86
CA LEU A 393 -21.62 3.37 -5.87
C LEU A 393 -22.00 3.21 -4.39
N SER A 394 -22.59 4.27 -3.83
CA SER A 394 -23.13 4.28 -2.48
C SER A 394 -23.92 2.99 -2.27
N VAL A 395 -23.61 2.28 -1.19
CA VAL A 395 -24.25 1.02 -0.76
C VAL A 395 -25.79 1.11 -0.77
N LYS A 396 -26.36 2.33 -0.71
CA LYS A 396 -27.80 2.59 -0.86
C LYS A 396 -28.36 2.23 -2.25
N GLN A 397 -27.59 2.38 -3.34
CA GLN A 397 -28.06 2.06 -4.69
C GLN A 397 -28.06 0.54 -4.96
N ALA A 398 -27.13 -0.21 -4.37
CA ALA A 398 -27.09 -1.66 -4.45
C ALA A 398 -28.30 -2.32 -3.75
N GLN A 399 -28.75 -1.79 -2.61
CA GLN A 399 -29.94 -2.29 -1.92
C GLN A 399 -31.25 -2.03 -2.72
N GLY A 400 -31.31 -0.94 -3.48
CA GLY A 400 -32.44 -0.62 -4.35
C GLY A 400 -32.55 -1.50 -5.61
N ALA A 401 -31.42 -1.95 -6.15
CA ALA A 401 -31.38 -2.84 -7.31
C ALA A 401 -31.82 -4.27 -6.95
N VAL A 402 -31.38 -4.78 -5.79
CA VAL A 402 -31.74 -6.13 -5.31
C VAL A 402 -33.24 -6.23 -4.97
N SER A 403 -33.84 -5.19 -4.40
CA SER A 403 -35.27 -5.19 -4.09
C SER A 403 -36.16 -5.15 -5.35
N LYS A 404 -35.76 -4.41 -6.39
CA LYS A 404 -36.45 -4.40 -7.70
C LYS A 404 -36.30 -5.72 -8.46
N PHE A 405 -35.17 -6.41 -8.31
CA PHE A 405 -34.97 -7.72 -8.94
C PHE A 405 -35.82 -8.81 -8.28
N LEU A 406 -35.93 -8.82 -6.95
CA LEU A 406 -36.76 -9.78 -6.20
C LEU A 406 -38.27 -9.55 -6.39
N ALA A 407 -38.70 -8.31 -6.64
CA ALA A 407 -40.10 -8.00 -6.93
C ALA A 407 -40.56 -8.55 -8.31
N ARG A 408 -39.64 -8.75 -9.26
CA ARG A 408 -39.96 -9.30 -10.59
C ARG A 408 -40.13 -10.83 -10.63
N PHE A 409 -39.77 -11.54 -9.57
CA PHE A 409 -39.95 -12.99 -9.44
C PHE A 409 -41.16 -13.37 -8.57
N LYS A 410 -41.93 -12.39 -8.09
CA LYS A 410 -43.17 -12.59 -7.30
C LYS A 410 -44.43 -12.04 -7.99
N ALA A 411 -44.37 -11.75 -9.28
CA ALA A 411 -45.52 -11.33 -10.09
C ALA A 411 -45.94 -12.42 -11.07
#